data_AF-A0A819KWQ9-F1
#
_entry.id   AF-A0A819KWQ9-F1
#
_cell.length_a   1.000
_cell.length_b   1.000
_cell.length_c   1.000
_cell.angle_alpha   90.00
_cell.angle_beta   90.00
_cell.angle_gamma   90.00
#
_symmetry.space_group_name_H-M   'P 1'
#
loop_
_entity.id
_entity.type
_entity.pdbx_description
1 polymer ?
#
loop_
_entity_poly.entity_id
_entity_poly.type
_entity_poly.pdbx_seq_one_letter_code
_entity_poly.pdbx_strand_id
1 'polypeptide(L)'
;YASPSILIAPRDTCYIKIRRTLPNGFMLSYRSIDLPEARDPSGKFVRTIFKGAHLIEQTDNKDSFRYTYLQYADPGGLIPKILANRPQCDIILKEIEGIRRAMKNPIHSNR
;
A
#
# COMPACT_ATOMS: atom_id res chain seq x y z
N TYR A 1 8.40 3.66 -0.95
CA TYR A 1 9.66 3.11 -0.41
C TYR A 1 10.71 4.20 -0.38
N ALA A 2 11.01 4.76 0.79
CA ALA A 2 12.20 5.60 0.99
C ALA A 2 13.18 4.76 1.82
N SER A 3 14.30 4.37 1.21
CA SER A 3 15.33 3.59 1.91
C SER A 3 16.30 4.53 2.61
N PRO A 4 16.65 4.32 3.89
CA PRO A 4 17.66 5.10 4.58
C PRO A 4 19.10 4.77 4.12
N SER A 5 19.26 3.81 3.21
CA SER A 5 20.56 3.34 2.73
C SER A 5 20.92 3.98 1.39
N ILE A 6 22.05 4.70 1.33
CA ILE A 6 22.61 5.35 0.12
C ILE A 6 22.79 4.35 -1.05
N LEU A 7 22.90 3.05 -0.76
CA LEU A 7 23.13 1.98 -1.74
C LEU A 7 21.86 1.37 -2.36
N ILE A 8 20.68 1.86 -1.97
CA ILE A 8 19.39 1.33 -2.44
C ILE A 8 18.72 2.42 -3.28
N ALA A 9 18.75 2.24 -4.61
CA ALA A 9 18.10 3.15 -5.57
C ALA A 9 16.66 3.53 -5.16
N PRO A 10 16.15 4.71 -5.53
CA PRO A 10 14.75 5.00 -5.27
C PRO A 10 13.83 4.04 -6.05
N ARG A 11 12.65 3.78 -5.50
CA ARG A 11 11.66 2.86 -6.09
C ARG A 11 10.42 3.64 -6.49
N ASP A 12 9.91 3.36 -7.68
CA ASP A 12 8.61 3.83 -8.13
C ASP A 12 7.61 2.66 -8.19
N THR A 13 6.33 2.97 -8.29
CA THR A 13 5.27 1.96 -8.40
C THR A 13 4.15 2.51 -9.26
N CYS A 14 3.78 1.75 -10.29
CA CYS A 14 2.59 2.00 -11.11
C CYS A 14 1.62 0.84 -10.90
N TYR A 15 0.36 1.13 -10.57
CA TYR A 15 -0.66 0.12 -10.29
C TYR A 15 -2.06 0.60 -10.67
N ILE A 16 -2.95 -0.35 -10.95
CA ILE A 16 -4.39 -0.11 -10.99
C ILE A 16 -4.96 -0.34 -9.59
N LYS A 17 -5.88 0.53 -9.19
CA LYS A 17 -6.72 0.38 -8.00
C LYS A 17 -8.13 0.02 -8.42
N ILE A 18 -8.68 -1.06 -7.87
CA ILE A 18 -10.05 -1.49 -8.13
C ILE A 18 -10.81 -1.58 -6.82
N ARG A 19 -12.00 -0.97 -6.77
CA ARG A 19 -12.94 -1.15 -5.65
C ARG A 19 -13.94 -2.24 -6.00
N ARG A 20 -14.15 -3.18 -5.08
CA ARG A 20 -15.21 -4.18 -5.13
C ARG A 20 -16.07 -4.08 -3.90
N THR A 21 -17.38 -3.96 -4.08
CA THR A 21 -18.34 -4.05 -2.98
C THR A 21 -18.50 -5.53 -2.60
N LEU A 22 -18.55 -5.79 -1.30
CA LEU A 22 -18.78 -7.10 -0.71
C LEU A 22 -20.10 -7.05 0.09
N PRO A 23 -20.73 -8.20 0.40
CA PRO A 23 -21.96 -8.21 1.18
C PRO A 23 -21.85 -7.50 2.54
N ASN A 24 -20.69 -7.57 3.18
CA ASN A 24 -20.40 -7.02 4.52
C ASN A 24 -19.41 -5.84 4.49
N GLY A 25 -19.15 -5.23 3.33
CA GLY A 25 -18.17 -4.15 3.24
C GLY A 25 -17.62 -3.92 1.85
N PHE A 26 -16.31 -3.67 1.75
CA PHE A 26 -15.66 -3.48 0.47
C PHE A 26 -14.17 -3.85 0.50
N MET A 27 -13.66 -4.15 -0.68
CA MET A 27 -12.24 -4.38 -0.93
C MET A 27 -11.71 -3.33 -1.90
N LEU A 28 -10.52 -2.80 -1.60
CA LEU A 28 -9.70 -2.01 -2.51
C LEU A 28 -8.48 -2.85 -2.88
N SER A 29 -8.46 -3.41 -4.08
CA SER A 29 -7.33 -4.20 -4.57
C SER A 29 -6.41 -3.35 -5.44
N TYR A 30 -5.12 -3.66 -5.36
CA TYR A 30 -4.05 -3.00 -6.09
C TYR A 30 -3.24 -4.05 -6.83
N ARG A 31 -2.95 -3.79 -8.09
CA ARG A 31 -2.05 -4.63 -8.88
C ARG A 31 -1.18 -3.78 -9.76
N SER A 32 0.13 -4.01 -9.68
CA SER A 32 1.08 -3.38 -10.59
C SER A 32 0.72 -3.65 -12.04
N ILE A 33 0.86 -2.61 -12.83
CA ILE A 33 0.76 -2.66 -14.28
C ILE A 33 2.00 -2.04 -14.88
N ASP A 34 2.28 -2.47 -16.11
CA ASP A 34 3.33 -1.88 -16.92
C ASP A 34 2.68 -0.95 -17.94
N LEU A 35 2.79 0.35 -17.68
CA LEU A 35 2.42 1.42 -18.60
C LEU A 35 3.70 2.07 -19.08
N PRO A 36 4.08 1.93 -20.36
CA PRO A 36 5.28 2.54 -20.92
C PRO A 36 5.39 4.04 -20.62
N GLU A 37 4.28 4.78 -20.71
CA GLU A 37 4.18 6.21 -20.45
C GLU A 37 4.39 6.61 -18.99
N ALA A 38 4.20 5.66 -18.05
CA ALA A 38 4.41 5.88 -16.63
C ALA A 38 5.82 5.48 -16.18
N ARG A 39 6.71 5.06 -17.09
CA ARG A 39 8.09 4.71 -16.76
C ARG A 39 8.91 5.96 -16.52
N ASP A 40 9.78 5.92 -15.50
CA ASP A 40 10.73 6.99 -15.25
C ASP A 40 11.69 7.14 -16.45
N PRO A 41 11.67 8.28 -17.16
CA PRO A 41 12.53 8.48 -18.32
C PRO A 41 14.01 8.59 -17.95
N SER A 42 14.33 8.87 -16.67
CA SER A 42 15.71 9.02 -16.21
C SER A 42 16.39 7.69 -15.88
N GLY A 43 15.64 6.59 -15.76
CA GLY A 43 16.13 5.27 -15.35
C GLY A 43 16.70 5.22 -13.92
N LYS A 44 16.46 6.26 -13.10
CA LYS A 44 16.94 6.35 -11.71
C LYS A 44 16.09 5.52 -10.76
N PHE A 45 14.84 5.27 -11.12
CA PHE A 45 13.90 4.52 -10.29
C PHE A 45 13.83 3.06 -10.72
N VAL A 46 13.89 2.16 -9.73
CA VAL A 46 13.62 0.73 -9.93
C VAL A 46 12.12 0.49 -9.76
N ARG A 47 11.49 -0.13 -10.77
CA ARG A 47 10.06 -0.45 -10.74
C ARG A 47 9.75 -1.54 -9.74
N THR A 48 8.94 -1.20 -8.73
CA THR A 48 8.43 -2.15 -7.74
C THR A 48 7.27 -2.95 -8.32
N ILE A 49 7.27 -4.27 -8.12
CA ILE A 49 6.09 -5.10 -8.34
C ILE A 49 5.29 -5.11 -7.05
N PHE A 50 4.12 -4.49 -7.09
CA PHE A 50 3.22 -4.34 -5.96
C PHE A 50 1.90 -5.07 -6.21
N LYS A 51 1.45 -5.81 -5.21
CA LYS A 51 0.09 -6.34 -5.13
C LYS A 51 -0.39 -6.11 -3.71
N GLY A 52 -1.61 -5.64 -3.56
CA GLY A 52 -2.15 -5.43 -2.23
C GLY A 52 -3.66 -5.41 -2.23
N ALA A 53 -4.23 -5.48 -1.04
CA ALA A 53 -5.64 -5.25 -0.84
C ALA A 53 -5.87 -4.64 0.54
N HIS A 54 -6.73 -3.62 0.60
CA HIS A 54 -7.40 -3.27 1.85
C HIS A 54 -8.79 -3.89 1.82
N LEU A 55 -9.14 -4.57 2.89
CA LEU A 55 -10.45 -5.14 3.11
C LEU A 55 -11.04 -4.47 4.35
N ILE A 56 -12.21 -3.86 4.18
CA ILE A 56 -12.97 -3.21 5.24
C ILE A 56 -14.28 -3.98 5.36
N GLU A 57 -14.50 -4.59 6.51
CA GLU A 57 -15.67 -5.42 6.79
C GLU A 57 -16.37 -4.93 8.04
N GLN A 58 -17.70 -4.86 8.00
CA GLN A 58 -18.50 -4.63 9.18
C GLN A 58 -18.38 -5.85 10.12
N THR A 59 -18.19 -5.60 11.41
CA THR A 59 -18.22 -6.65 12.44
C THR A 59 -19.63 -6.86 12.97
N ASP A 60 -19.85 -7.90 13.77
CA ASP A 60 -21.14 -8.12 14.45
C ASP A 60 -21.54 -6.93 15.35
N ASN A 61 -20.55 -6.20 15.87
CA ASN A 61 -20.76 -4.90 16.48
C ASN A 61 -20.88 -3.81 15.39
N LYS A 62 -22.01 -3.12 15.37
CA LYS A 62 -22.35 -2.10 14.36
C LYS A 62 -21.47 -0.85 14.42
N ASP A 63 -20.80 -0.59 15.54
CA ASP A 63 -19.93 0.56 15.74
C ASP A 63 -18.45 0.26 15.45
N SER A 64 -18.15 -0.95 14.95
CA SER A 64 -16.79 -1.34 14.59
C SER A 64 -16.70 -1.99 13.21
N PHE A 65 -15.49 -1.92 12.65
CA PHE A 65 -15.13 -2.60 11.42
C PHE A 65 -13.82 -3.35 11.62
N ARG A 66 -13.67 -4.44 10.87
CA ARG A 66 -12.41 -5.13 10.69
C ARG A 66 -11.70 -4.52 9.50
N TYR A 67 -10.45 -4.15 9.71
CA TYR A 67 -9.55 -3.71 8.66
C TYR A 67 -8.45 -4.73 8.47
N THR A 68 -8.38 -5.31 7.27
CA THR A 68 -7.33 -6.25 6.89
C THR A 68 -6.52 -5.63 5.75
N TYR A 69 -5.21 -5.53 5.95
CA TYR A 69 -4.28 -5.10 4.90
C TYR A 69 -3.40 -6.26 4.48
N LEU A 70 -3.47 -6.60 3.19
CA LEU A 70 -2.61 -7.58 2.53
C LEU A 70 -1.65 -6.85 1.62
N GLN A 71 -0.37 -7.17 1.73
CA GLN A 71 0.68 -6.55 0.91
C GLN A 71 1.67 -7.61 0.42
N TYR A 72 1.95 -7.55 -0.87
CA TYR A 72 3.13 -8.11 -1.51
C TYR A 72 3.85 -6.98 -2.23
N ALA A 73 5.13 -6.81 -1.92
CA ALA A 73 5.95 -5.81 -2.58
C ALA A 73 7.33 -6.41 -2.86
N ASP A 74 7.67 -6.46 -4.14
CA ASP A 74 9.01 -6.78 -4.62
C ASP A 74 9.66 -5.49 -5.13
N PRO A 75 10.62 -4.93 -4.36
CA PRO A 75 11.27 -3.67 -4.70
C PRO A 75 12.23 -3.77 -5.89
N GLY A 76 12.45 -4.97 -6.44
CA GLY A 76 13.32 -5.23 -7.58
C GLY A 76 14.81 -4.92 -7.33
N GLY A 77 15.61 -5.19 -8.36
CA GLY A 77 17.06 -5.02 -8.31
C GLY A 77 17.76 -6.04 -7.39
N LEU A 78 19.02 -5.77 -7.08
CA LEU A 78 19.87 -6.66 -6.28
C LEU A 78 19.82 -6.26 -4.79
N ILE A 79 18.65 -6.42 -4.15
CA ILE A 79 18.51 -6.21 -2.70
C ILE A 79 18.45 -7.57 -1.98
N PRO A 80 19.28 -7.80 -0.95
CA PRO A 80 19.11 -8.95 -0.07
C PRO A 80 17.70 -9.01 0.54
N LYS A 81 17.10 -10.20 0.55
CA LYS A 81 15.71 -10.42 1.01
C LYS A 81 15.44 -9.85 2.41
N ILE A 82 16.41 -9.92 3.33
CA ILE A 82 16.28 -9.35 4.68
C ILE A 82 16.10 -7.82 4.67
N LEU A 83 16.82 -7.13 3.78
CA LEU A 83 16.71 -5.68 3.61
C LEU A 83 15.45 -5.29 2.84
N ALA A 84 14.97 -6.15 1.93
CA ALA A 84 13.71 -5.96 1.23
C ALA A 84 12.48 -6.14 2.15
N ASN A 85 12.55 -7.08 3.11
CA ASN A 85 11.44 -7.44 3.99
C ASN A 85 11.29 -6.51 5.20
N ARG A 86 12.40 -6.09 5.82
CA ARG A 86 12.39 -5.26 7.03
C ARG A 86 11.49 -4.02 6.93
N PRO A 87 11.57 -3.19 5.87
CA PRO A 87 10.71 -2.00 5.77
C PRO A 87 9.24 -2.31 5.53
N GLN A 88 8.88 -3.52 5.09
CA GLN A 88 7.48 -3.85 4.75
C GLN A 88 6.61 -3.89 6.00
N CYS A 89 7.09 -4.49 7.09
CA CYS A 89 6.37 -4.52 8.36
C CYS A 89 6.14 -3.10 8.89
N ASP A 90 7.16 -2.24 8.86
CA ASP A 90 7.04 -0.85 9.30
C ASP A 90 6.04 -0.06 8.47
N ILE A 91 6.00 -0.28 7.15
CA ILE A 91 5.02 0.34 6.24
C ILE A 91 3.60 -0.10 6.62
N ILE A 92 3.37 -1.40 6.81
CA ILE A 92 2.06 -1.95 7.19
C ILE A 92 1.58 -1.37 8.52
N LEU A 93 2.46 -1.30 9.53
CA LEU A 93 2.11 -0.75 10.84
C LEU A 93 1.81 0.76 10.77
N LYS A 94 2.59 1.51 9.99
CA LYS A 94 2.34 2.95 9.76
C LYS A 94 1.02 3.20 9.04
N GLU A 95 0.65 2.35 8.08
CA GLU A 95 -0.64 2.42 7.39
C GLU A 95 -1.81 2.22 8.37
N ILE A 96 -1.74 1.17 9.18
CA ILE A 96 -2.76 0.87 10.21
C ILE A 96 -2.88 2.04 11.20
N GLU A 97 -1.76 2.57 11.68
CA GLU A 97 -1.74 3.72 12.59
C GLU A 97 -2.30 4.98 11.92
N GLY A 98 -2.00 5.21 10.64
CA GLY A 98 -2.54 6.31 9.85
C GLY A 98 -4.06 6.27 9.77
N ILE A 99 -4.63 5.08 9.50
CA ILE A 99 -6.08 4.87 9.49
C ILE A 99 -6.66 5.13 10.88
N ARG A 100 -6.06 4.58 11.94
CA ARG A 100 -6.53 4.81 13.31
C ARG A 100 -6.57 6.30 13.67
N ARG A 101 -5.58 7.09 13.23
CA ARG A 101 -5.55 8.55 13.42
C ARG A 101 -6.64 9.25 12.60
N ALA A 102 -6.82 8.87 11.34
CA ALA A 102 -7.86 9.43 10.48
C ALA A 102 -9.26 9.17 11.03
N MET A 103 -9.49 8.00 11.63
CA MET A 103 -10.77 7.67 12.28
C MET A 103 -11.05 8.49 13.54
N LYS A 104 -10.01 8.93 14.26
CA LYS A 104 -10.15 9.77 15.47
C LYS A 104 -10.41 11.24 15.15
N ASN A 105 -9.93 11.70 14.00
CA ASN A 105 -10.08 13.07 13.52
C ASN A 105 -10.81 13.06 12.16
N PRO A 106 -12.09 12.66 12.13
CA PRO A 106 -12.82 12.62 10.87
C PRO A 106 -12.85 14.02 10.27
N ILE A 107 -12.52 14.13 8.97
CA ILE A 107 -12.69 15.38 8.23
C ILE A 107 -14.18 15.70 8.25
N HIS A 108 -14.60 16.64 9.10
CA HIS A 108 -15.94 17.19 9.06
C HIS A 108 -16.08 17.95 7.75
N SER A 109 -16.85 17.42 6.80
CA SER A 109 -17.25 18.20 5.64
C SER A 109 -18.16 19.31 6.14
N ASN A 110 -17.71 20.56 6.06
CA ASN A 110 -18.64 21.68 6.04
C ASN A 110 -19.52 21.48 4.80
N ARG A 111 -20.77 21.10 5.05
CA ARG A 111 -21.82 21.06 4.02
C ARG A 111 -22.03 22.45 3.43
#